data_AF-K2BTZ4-F1
#
_entry.id   AF-K2BTZ4-F1
#
_cell.length_a   1.000
_cell.length_b   1.000
_cell.length_c   1.000
_cell.angle_alpha   90.00
_cell.angle_beta   90.00
_cell.angle_gamma   90.00
#
_symmetry.space_group_name_H-M   'P 1'
#
loop_
_entity.id
_entity.type
_entity.pdbx_description
1 polymer ?
#
loop_
_entity_poly.entity_id
_entity_poly.type
_entity_poly.pdbx_seq_one_letter_code
_entity_poly.pdbx_strand_id
1 'polypeptide(L)'
;MGLNQKILTKEENILLEAELFVHICKELKEYHREQYKDYFRLMKFTRKMEDAMLEANFLRLIIQDILSTEEYDLKGIAYYTGIHEDAIEEVILGRNMTPSAMLLQRSIELHQSVRRDLYLMMMKKLGIKQ
;
A
#
# COMPACT_ATOMS: atom_id res chain seq x y z
N MET A 1 13.56 1.61 14.72
CA MET A 1 14.82 2.34 14.51
C MET A 1 14.70 3.77 14.99
N GLY A 2 15.38 4.10 16.09
CA GLY A 2 15.74 5.49 16.42
C GLY A 2 16.99 5.87 15.62
N LEU A 3 16.89 5.88 14.29
CA LEU A 3 17.96 6.40 13.44
C LEU A 3 17.84 7.93 13.48
N ASN A 4 18.86 8.59 14.02
CA ASN A 4 18.92 10.04 14.04
C ASN A 4 19.12 10.52 12.59
N GLN A 5 18.01 10.81 11.89
CA GLN A 5 18.00 11.30 10.50
C GLN A 5 18.97 12.49 10.28
N LYS A 6 19.30 13.23 11.34
CA LYS A 6 20.26 14.34 11.31
C LYS A 6 21.71 13.93 11.04
N ILE A 7 22.05 12.64 11.13
CA ILE A 7 23.42 12.14 10.91
C ILE A 7 23.60 11.62 9.47
N LEU A 8 22.51 11.27 8.80
CA LEU A 8 22.55 10.69 7.46
C LEU A 8 22.77 11.77 6.39
N THR A 9 23.60 11.43 5.41
CA THR A 9 23.72 12.18 4.16
C THR A 9 22.40 12.20 3.39
N LYS A 10 22.31 13.03 2.34
CA LYS A 10 21.10 13.11 1.52
C LYS A 10 20.83 11.77 0.80
N GLU A 11 21.87 11.15 0.29
CA GLU A 11 21.82 9.88 -0.43
C GLU A 11 21.39 8.73 0.49
N GLU A 12 21.93 8.67 1.71
CA GLU A 12 21.54 7.67 2.70
C GLU A 12 20.10 7.84 3.17
N ASN A 13 19.61 9.07 3.29
CA ASN A 13 18.19 9.31 3.59
C ASN A 13 17.28 8.81 2.46
N ILE A 14 17.64 9.02 1.19
CA ILE A 14 16.87 8.51 0.04
C ILE A 14 16.83 6.97 0.04
N LEU A 15 17.97 6.33 0.31
CA LEU A 15 18.03 4.86 0.40
C LEU A 15 17.18 4.34 1.54
N LEU A 16 17.24 4.98 2.72
CA LEU A 16 16.44 4.62 3.87
C LEU A 16 14.93 4.76 3.58
N GLU A 17 14.51 5.85 2.94
CA GLU A 17 13.12 6.07 2.54
C GLU A 17 12.64 4.99 1.57
N ALA A 18 13.47 4.63 0.58
CA ALA A 18 13.16 3.58 -0.37
C ALA A 18 13.03 2.20 0.31
N GLU A 19 13.95 1.86 1.22
CA GLU A 19 13.88 0.59 1.98
C GLU A 19 12.63 0.53 2.86
N LEU A 20 12.30 1.62 3.54
CA LEU A 20 11.08 1.72 4.35
C LEU A 20 9.83 1.55 3.48
N PHE A 21 9.79 2.20 2.31
CA PHE A 21 8.69 2.08 1.37
C PHE A 21 8.51 0.64 0.88
N VAL A 22 9.59 -0.04 0.49
CA VAL A 22 9.56 -1.45 0.08
C VAL A 22 9.05 -2.34 1.21
N HIS A 23 9.48 -2.08 2.45
CA HIS A 23 9.02 -2.83 3.61
C HIS A 23 7.52 -2.62 3.88
N ILE A 24 7.04 -1.38 3.82
CA ILE A 24 5.61 -1.06 3.94
C ILE A 24 4.81 -1.80 2.88
N CYS A 25 5.26 -1.77 1.62
CA CYS A 25 4.61 -2.51 0.54
C CYS A 25 4.53 -4.01 0.83
N LYS A 26 5.60 -4.59 1.38
CA LYS A 26 5.63 -6.01 1.76
C LYS A 26 4.63 -6.32 2.87
N GLU A 27 4.61 -5.53 3.94
CA GLU A 27 3.69 -5.73 5.07
C GLU A 27 2.23 -5.54 4.65
N LEU A 28 1.93 -4.58 3.78
CA LEU A 28 0.59 -4.41 3.21
C LEU A 28 0.17 -5.63 2.40
N LYS A 29 1.07 -6.21 1.59
CA LYS A 29 0.77 -7.46 0.87
C LYS A 29 0.48 -8.62 1.82
N GLU A 30 1.23 -8.76 2.92
CA GLU A 30 0.94 -9.79 3.92
C GLU A 30 -0.37 -9.54 4.68
N TYR A 31 -0.68 -8.28 4.98
CA TYR A 31 -1.99 -7.90 5.54
C TYR A 31 -3.13 -8.34 4.62
N HIS A 32 -3.07 -7.99 3.34
CA HIS A 32 -4.10 -8.43 2.38
C HIS A 32 -4.09 -9.95 2.22
N ARG A 33 -2.94 -10.61 2.24
CA ARG A 33 -2.89 -12.08 2.17
C ARG A 33 -3.72 -12.73 3.28
N GLU A 34 -3.60 -12.22 4.50
CA GLU A 34 -4.38 -12.72 5.63
C GLU A 34 -5.89 -12.48 5.42
N GLN A 35 -6.28 -11.33 4.88
CA GLN A 35 -7.68 -11.03 4.54
C GLN A 35 -8.25 -12.00 3.48
N TYR A 36 -7.43 -12.42 2.52
CA TYR A 36 -7.84 -13.34 1.44
C TYR A 36 -7.50 -14.82 1.71
N LYS A 37 -7.05 -15.19 2.91
CA LYS A 37 -6.55 -16.55 3.20
C LYS A 37 -7.56 -17.66 2.88
N ASP A 38 -8.83 -17.43 3.18
CA ASP A 38 -9.88 -18.43 2.96
C ASP A 38 -10.17 -18.59 1.45
N TYR A 39 -10.13 -17.50 0.70
CA TYR A 39 -10.21 -17.51 -0.76
C TYR A 39 -9.02 -18.26 -1.37
N PHE A 40 -7.78 -17.95 -0.95
CA PHE A 40 -6.60 -18.64 -1.45
C PHE A 40 -6.60 -20.13 -1.12
N ARG A 41 -7.06 -20.51 0.09
CA ARG A 41 -7.23 -21.91 0.48
C ARG A 41 -8.28 -22.61 -0.39
N LEU A 42 -9.44 -21.99 -0.62
CA LEU A 42 -10.52 -22.55 -1.44
C LEU A 42 -10.06 -22.76 -2.89
N MET A 43 -9.36 -21.77 -3.44
CA MET A 43 -8.83 -21.81 -4.81
C MET A 43 -7.55 -22.64 -4.94
N LYS A 44 -7.02 -23.18 -3.82
CA LYS A 44 -5.78 -23.96 -3.76
C LYS A 44 -4.58 -23.23 -4.37
N PHE A 45 -4.48 -21.93 -4.10
CA PHE A 45 -3.35 -21.13 -4.58
C PHE A 45 -2.06 -21.59 -3.91
N THR A 46 -0.97 -21.65 -4.68
CA THR A 46 0.38 -21.76 -4.12
C THR A 46 0.84 -20.38 -3.68
N ARG A 47 1.86 -20.31 -2.80
CA ARG A 47 2.45 -19.03 -2.36
C ARG A 47 2.82 -18.11 -3.53
N LYS A 48 3.41 -18.67 -4.60
CA LYS A 48 3.77 -17.94 -5.81
C LYS A 48 2.55 -17.37 -6.55
N MET A 49 1.43 -18.09 -6.56
CA MET A 49 0.18 -17.62 -7.18
C MET A 49 -0.48 -16.52 -6.35
N GLU A 50 -0.46 -16.65 -5.02
CA GLU A 50 -0.89 -15.58 -4.12
C GLU A 50 -0.03 -14.32 -4.31
N ASP A 51 1.30 -14.47 -4.37
CA ASP A 51 2.22 -13.35 -4.59
C ASP A 51 1.92 -12.62 -5.91
N ALA A 52 1.76 -13.37 -7.01
CA ALA A 52 1.43 -12.81 -8.32
C ALA A 52 0.06 -12.10 -8.33
N MET A 53 -0.95 -12.67 -7.67
CA MET A 53 -2.28 -12.07 -7.57
C MET A 53 -2.26 -10.78 -6.74
N LEU A 54 -1.61 -10.81 -5.58
CA LEU A 54 -1.47 -9.66 -4.70
C LEU A 54 -0.67 -8.55 -5.37
N GLU A 55 0.41 -8.88 -6.09
CA GLU A 55 1.23 -7.91 -6.81
C GLU A 55 0.47 -7.27 -7.97
N ALA A 56 -0.21 -8.06 -8.80
CA ALA A 56 -1.00 -7.57 -9.93
C ALA A 56 -2.20 -6.69 -9.50
N ASN A 57 -2.71 -6.89 -8.28
CA ASN A 57 -3.85 -6.15 -7.75
C ASN A 57 -3.46 -5.16 -6.64
N PHE A 58 -2.16 -4.92 -6.40
CA PHE A 58 -1.72 -4.28 -5.16
C PHE A 58 -2.33 -2.89 -4.95
N LEU A 59 -2.27 -2.03 -5.97
CA LEU A 59 -2.87 -0.70 -5.88
C LEU A 59 -4.40 -0.76 -5.73
N ARG A 60 -5.04 -1.68 -6.46
CA ARG A 60 -6.49 -1.87 -6.38
C ARG A 60 -6.92 -2.25 -4.96
N LEU A 61 -6.18 -3.14 -4.32
CA LEU A 61 -6.44 -3.56 -2.94
C LEU A 61 -6.31 -2.38 -1.96
N ILE A 62 -5.30 -1.52 -2.14
CA ILE A 62 -5.13 -0.31 -1.33
C ILE A 62 -6.32 0.64 -1.52
N ILE A 63 -6.69 0.93 -2.78
CA ILE A 63 -7.81 1.85 -3.08
C ILE A 63 -9.13 1.31 -2.54
N GLN A 64 -9.37 0.00 -2.67
CA GLN A 64 -10.56 -0.65 -2.12
C GLN A 64 -10.57 -0.59 -0.59
N ASP A 65 -9.43 -0.75 0.08
CA ASP A 65 -9.36 -0.63 1.54
C ASP A 65 -9.64 0.81 1.99
N ILE A 66 -9.12 1.83 1.27
CA ILE A 66 -9.48 3.24 1.49
C ILE A 66 -10.99 3.45 1.36
N LEU A 67 -11.60 2.99 0.26
CA LEU A 67 -13.04 3.16 0.04
C LEU A 67 -13.88 2.46 1.12
N SER A 68 -13.42 1.32 1.63
CA SER A 68 -14.10 0.60 2.71
C SER A 68 -14.07 1.33 4.07
N THR A 69 -13.22 2.35 4.22
CA THR A 69 -13.22 3.22 5.41
C THR A 69 -14.38 4.21 5.40
N GLU A 70 -14.98 4.46 4.23
CA GLU A 70 -15.98 5.51 3.98
C GLU A 70 -15.47 6.95 4.25
N GLU A 71 -14.19 7.14 4.60
CA GLU A 71 -13.58 8.47 4.80
C GLU A 71 -13.34 9.20 3.47
N TYR A 72 -13.20 8.46 2.37
CA TYR A 72 -13.02 8.98 1.02
C TYR A 72 -13.88 8.21 0.02
N ASP A 73 -14.42 8.93 -0.96
CA ASP A 73 -14.97 8.39 -2.20
C ASP A 73 -13.95 8.49 -3.35
N LEU A 74 -14.31 8.05 -4.56
CA LEU A 74 -13.43 8.11 -5.73
C LEU A 74 -12.94 9.53 -6.02
N LYS A 75 -13.82 10.53 -5.86
CA LYS A 75 -13.50 11.94 -6.06
C LYS A 75 -12.51 12.45 -5.04
N GLY A 76 -12.67 12.06 -3.78
CA GLY A 76 -11.74 12.38 -2.71
C GLY A 76 -10.35 11.78 -2.96
N ILE A 77 -10.28 10.54 -3.42
CA ILE A 77 -9.01 9.89 -3.78
C ILE A 77 -8.39 10.59 -5.00
N ALA A 78 -9.18 10.92 -6.04
CA ALA A 78 -8.73 11.67 -7.21
C ALA A 78 -8.13 13.02 -6.83
N TYR A 79 -8.84 13.77 -5.99
CA TYR A 79 -8.41 15.06 -5.49
C TYR A 79 -7.10 14.95 -4.70
N TYR A 80 -7.01 14.01 -3.76
CA TYR A 80 -5.81 13.83 -2.94
C TYR A 80 -4.59 13.39 -3.78
N THR A 81 -4.80 12.41 -4.66
CA THR A 81 -3.71 11.87 -5.49
C THR A 81 -3.36 12.77 -6.66
N GLY A 82 -4.16 13.79 -6.97
CA GLY A 82 -3.99 14.64 -8.15
C GLY A 82 -4.09 13.87 -9.47
N ILE A 83 -4.77 12.72 -9.46
CA ILE A 83 -5.01 11.87 -10.62
C ILE A 83 -6.49 11.98 -11.00
N HIS A 84 -6.80 11.96 -12.30
CA HIS A 84 -8.19 12.00 -12.76
C HIS A 84 -8.99 10.80 -12.23
N GLU A 85 -10.24 11.06 -11.87
CA GLU A 85 -11.18 10.05 -11.34
C GLU A 85 -11.27 8.82 -12.27
N ASP A 86 -11.40 9.04 -13.58
CA ASP A 86 -11.46 7.97 -14.59
C ASP A 86 -10.26 7.02 -14.52
N ALA A 87 -9.05 7.53 -14.28
CA ALA A 87 -7.85 6.72 -14.19
C ALA A 87 -7.82 5.89 -12.89
N ILE A 88 -8.42 6.39 -11.82
CA ILE A 88 -8.61 5.64 -10.56
C ILE A 88 -9.68 4.57 -10.76
N GLU A 89 -10.77 4.90 -11.44
CA GLU A 89 -11.83 3.96 -11.80
C GLU A 89 -11.26 2.80 -12.64
N GLU A 90 -10.41 3.09 -13.62
CA GLU A 90 -9.72 2.07 -14.42
C GLU A 90 -8.90 1.09 -13.57
N VAL A 91 -8.21 1.58 -12.54
CA VAL A 91 -7.47 0.72 -11.60
C VAL A 91 -8.42 -0.18 -10.81
N ILE A 92 -9.52 0.37 -10.30
CA ILE A 92 -10.51 -0.40 -9.52
C ILE A 92 -11.21 -1.45 -10.37
N LEU A 93 -11.51 -1.13 -11.62
CA LEU A 93 -12.09 -2.05 -12.60
C LEU A 93 -11.08 -3.06 -13.14
N GLY A 94 -9.80 -2.97 -12.77
CA GLY A 94 -8.74 -3.84 -13.25
C GLY A 94 -8.39 -3.63 -14.73
N ARG A 95 -8.78 -2.49 -15.31
CA ARG A 95 -8.45 -2.09 -16.69
C ARG A 95 -7.05 -1.48 -16.77
N ASN A 96 -6.57 -0.88 -15.68
CA ASN A 96 -5.20 -0.43 -15.53
C ASN A 96 -4.44 -1.30 -14.52
N MET A 97 -3.72 -2.32 -15.02
CA MET A 97 -2.90 -3.22 -14.22
C MET A 97 -1.46 -2.73 -14.01
N THR A 98 -1.07 -1.61 -14.64
CA THR A 98 0.29 -1.04 -14.54
C THR A 98 0.21 0.44 -14.14
N PRO A 99 -0.32 0.74 -12.94
CA PRO A 99 -0.42 2.10 -12.47
C PRO A 99 0.98 2.70 -12.25
N SER A 100 1.07 4.03 -12.33
CA SER A 100 2.33 4.72 -12.10
C SER A 100 2.80 4.57 -10.65
N ALA A 101 4.12 4.54 -10.45
CA ALA A 101 4.72 4.51 -9.12
C ALA A 101 4.28 5.72 -8.26
N MET A 102 4.07 6.87 -8.89
CA MET A 102 3.56 8.07 -8.22
C MET A 102 2.14 7.88 -7.68
N LEU A 103 1.25 7.27 -8.45
CA LEU A 103 -0.11 6.96 -7.98
C LEU A 103 -0.08 5.95 -6.83
N LEU A 104 0.79 4.93 -6.92
CA LEU A 104 0.98 3.98 -5.82
C LEU A 104 1.45 4.68 -4.54
N GLN A 105 2.50 5.51 -4.63
CA GLN A 105 3.02 6.26 -3.49
C GLN A 105 1.93 7.11 -2.84
N ARG A 106 1.24 7.96 -3.63
CA ARG A 106 0.17 8.84 -3.10
C ARG A 106 -0.99 8.05 -2.50
N SER A 107 -1.32 6.89 -3.06
CA SER A 107 -2.37 6.03 -2.51
C SER A 107 -1.96 5.41 -1.18
N ILE A 108 -0.68 5.02 -1.01
CA ILE A 108 -0.16 4.53 0.27
C ILE A 108 -0.14 5.64 1.33
N GLU A 109 0.22 6.87 0.95
CA GLU A 109 0.16 8.03 1.86
C GLU A 109 -1.27 8.32 2.32
N LEU A 110 -2.24 8.29 1.39
CA LEU A 110 -3.66 8.43 1.73
C LEU A 110 -4.14 7.28 2.62
N HIS A 111 -3.80 6.06 2.27
CA HIS A 111 -4.15 4.86 3.02
C HIS A 111 -3.61 4.91 4.45
N GLN A 112 -2.39 5.43 4.65
CA GLN A 112 -1.82 5.66 5.97
C GLN A 112 -2.66 6.61 6.83
N SER A 113 -3.27 7.63 6.20
CA SER A 113 -4.07 8.61 6.93
C SER A 113 -5.39 8.04 7.49
N VAL A 114 -5.98 7.06 6.79
CA VAL A 114 -7.27 6.38 7.12
C VAL A 114 -7.10 5.01 7.80
N ARG A 115 -5.91 4.40 7.72
CA ARG A 115 -5.55 3.13 8.39
C ARG A 115 -4.42 3.30 9.39
N ARG A 116 -4.41 4.39 10.17
CA ARG A 116 -3.31 4.73 11.09
C ARG A 116 -2.89 3.56 11.99
N ASP A 117 -3.85 2.85 12.58
CA ASP A 117 -3.56 1.73 13.48
C ASP A 117 -2.82 0.57 12.79
N LEU A 118 -3.15 0.31 11.52
CA LEU A 118 -2.47 -0.70 10.71
C LEU A 118 -1.00 -0.32 10.51
N TYR A 119 -0.71 0.93 10.15
CA TYR A 119 0.66 1.40 9.95
C TYR A 119 1.43 1.45 11.27
N LEU A 120 0.80 1.85 12.38
CA LEU A 120 1.42 1.78 13.70
C LEU A 120 1.80 0.34 14.06
N MET A 121 0.95 -0.64 13.74
CA MET A 121 1.24 -2.05 13.92
C MET A 121 2.44 -2.50 13.08
N MET A 122 2.51 -2.11 11.80
CA MET A 122 3.63 -2.42 10.90
C MET A 122 4.94 -1.80 11.42
N MET A 123 4.90 -0.53 11.85
CA MET A 123 6.06 0.18 12.39
C MET A 123 6.57 -0.43 13.70
N LYS A 124 5.68 -0.98 14.53
CA LYS A 124 6.08 -1.75 15.73
C LYS A 124 6.88 -2.99 15.36
N LYS A 125 6.51 -3.73 14.30
CA LYS A 125 7.28 -4.89 13.81
C LYS A 125 8.69 -4.51 13.36
N LEU A 126 8.86 -3.28 12.85
CA LEU A 126 10.16 -2.70 12.46
C LEU A 126 11.02 -2.25 13.65
N GLY A 127 10.57 -2.44 14.89
CA GLY A 127 11.28 -1.95 16.08
C GLY A 127 11.36 -0.42 16.12
N ILE A 128 10.48 0.29 15.42
CA ILE A 128 10.33 1.74 15.52
C ILE A 128 9.40 1.99 16.72
N LYS A 129 10.02 2.24 17.88
CA LYS A 129 9.32 2.78 19.04
C LYS A 129 9.04 4.26 18.75
N GLN A 130 7.78 4.67 18.87
CA GLN A 130 7.42 6.08 19.03
C GLN A 130 7.72 6.49 20.46
#